data_AF-A0A2S9PS83-F1
#
_entry.id   AF-A0A2S9PS83-F1
#
_cell.length_a   1.000
_cell.length_b   1.000
_cell.length_c   1.000
_cell.angle_alpha   90.00
_cell.angle_beta   90.00
_cell.angle_gamma   90.00
#
_symmetry.space_group_name_H-M   'P 1'
#
loop_
_entity.id
_entity.type
_entity.pdbx_description
1 polymer ?
#
loop_
_entity_poly.entity_id
_entity_poly.type
_entity_poly.pdbx_seq_one_letter_code
_entity_poly.pdbx_strand_id
1 'polypeptide(L)'
;TDPEPPVPDWSLQARDPEIDDGLVMDPDAPVTPTQAMEQLALRDLAYAGSRFPAHVLADSRNALVTHPDVLVLPATFAIVERTDSGWQPVGAPHATAHAARRSLQFGLLWTWPRTHGLIPFEADPHTTARTATEKEVSAADLAALAAYVAAADELRAAPRVNRVRLDDTVYQIGRTRRLVRWGPDGPEPPRPSDVAGHDPERMHLVMDEDGNVLPES
;
A
#
# COMPACT_ATOMS: atom_id res chain seq x y z
N THR A 1 5.90 20.61 4.63
CA THR A 1 4.92 19.85 3.82
C THR A 1 5.64 19.33 2.61
N ASP A 2 5.46 18.06 2.28
CA ASP A 2 6.12 17.44 1.11
C ASP A 2 5.69 18.17 -0.19
N PRO A 3 6.59 18.35 -1.16
CA PRO A 3 6.32 19.13 -2.35
C PRO A 3 5.28 18.44 -3.25
N GLU A 4 4.27 19.19 -3.67
CA GLU A 4 3.26 18.75 -4.64
C GLU A 4 3.09 19.82 -5.71
N PRO A 5 2.85 19.44 -6.98
CA PRO A 5 2.57 20.41 -8.03
C PRO A 5 1.33 21.25 -7.67
N PRO A 6 1.27 22.53 -8.11
CA PRO A 6 0.15 23.40 -7.81
C PRO A 6 -1.16 22.91 -8.46
N VAL A 7 -1.06 22.20 -9.59
CA VAL A 7 -2.20 21.58 -10.28
C VAL A 7 -2.05 20.07 -10.23
N PRO A 8 -2.95 19.34 -9.56
CA PRO A 8 -2.92 17.88 -9.51
C PRO A 8 -3.39 17.27 -10.85
N ASP A 9 -2.62 16.32 -11.38
CA ASP A 9 -3.02 15.50 -12.54
C ASP A 9 -3.76 14.25 -12.09
N TRP A 10 -5.06 14.17 -12.40
CA TRP A 10 -5.94 13.05 -12.05
C TRP A 10 -6.05 11.99 -13.16
N SER A 11 -5.29 12.09 -14.24
CA SER A 11 -5.33 11.09 -15.30
C SER A 11 -4.85 9.73 -14.79
N LEU A 12 -5.52 8.66 -15.22
CA LEU A 12 -5.15 7.28 -14.87
C LEU A 12 -3.77 6.88 -15.44
N GLN A 13 -3.32 7.58 -16.48
CA GLN A 13 -2.04 7.32 -17.15
C GLN A 13 -0.89 8.19 -16.61
N ALA A 14 -1.17 9.08 -15.66
CA ALA A 14 -0.13 9.91 -15.05
C ALA A 14 0.94 9.03 -14.43
N ARG A 15 2.20 9.30 -14.78
CA ARG A 15 3.34 8.61 -14.18
C ARG A 15 3.72 9.30 -12.88
N ASP A 16 3.79 8.51 -11.81
CA ASP A 16 4.37 8.94 -10.55
C ASP A 16 5.87 8.62 -10.52
N PRO A 17 6.65 9.36 -9.70
CA PRO A 17 7.98 8.92 -9.32
C PRO A 17 7.91 7.52 -8.70
N GLU A 18 8.90 6.70 -8.99
CA GLU A 18 9.07 5.42 -8.33
C GLU A 18 9.51 5.64 -6.88
N ILE A 19 9.02 4.78 -5.99
CA ILE A 19 9.43 4.82 -4.58
C ILE A 19 10.91 4.46 -4.52
N ASP A 20 11.68 5.27 -3.81
CA ASP A 20 13.11 5.05 -3.60
C ASP A 20 13.95 5.02 -4.87
N ASP A 21 13.48 5.66 -5.96
CA ASP A 21 14.28 5.82 -7.16
C ASP A 21 15.64 6.47 -6.83
N GLY A 22 16.72 5.77 -7.17
CA GLY A 22 18.09 6.18 -6.87
C GLY A 22 18.47 6.16 -5.38
N LEU A 23 17.69 5.53 -4.50
CA LEU A 23 18.02 5.42 -3.08
C LEU A 23 19.31 4.60 -2.88
N VAL A 24 20.28 5.20 -2.21
CA VAL A 24 21.48 4.52 -1.71
C VAL A 24 21.35 4.38 -0.19
N MET A 25 21.41 3.14 0.30
CA MET A 25 21.47 2.86 1.73
C MET A 25 22.92 2.99 2.21
N ASP A 26 23.21 4.06 2.93
CA ASP A 26 24.52 4.34 3.51
C ASP A 26 24.38 4.52 5.02
N PRO A 27 24.85 3.55 5.85
CA PRO A 27 24.76 3.65 7.29
C PRO A 27 25.66 4.72 7.92
N ASP A 28 26.68 5.16 7.19
CA ASP A 28 27.66 6.15 7.66
C ASP A 28 27.34 7.57 7.18
N ALA A 29 26.28 7.73 6.40
CA ALA A 29 25.85 9.03 5.90
C ALA A 29 25.52 9.98 7.07
N PRO A 30 25.93 11.26 6.99
CA PRO A 30 25.64 12.23 8.03
C PRO A 30 24.13 12.46 8.15
N VAL A 31 23.62 12.39 9.38
CA VAL A 31 22.20 12.63 9.70
C VAL A 31 21.99 13.99 10.33
N THR A 32 20.85 14.61 10.04
CA THR A 32 20.40 15.80 10.77
C THR A 32 19.99 15.44 12.20
N PRO A 33 19.98 16.40 13.15
CA PRO A 33 19.52 16.14 14.51
C PRO A 33 18.12 15.52 14.59
N THR A 34 17.19 15.96 13.74
CA THR A 34 15.84 15.40 13.68
C THR A 34 15.84 13.95 13.21
N GLN A 35 16.66 13.60 12.21
CA GLN A 35 16.80 12.21 11.75
C GLN A 35 17.43 11.33 12.82
N ALA A 36 18.44 11.82 13.55
CA ALA A 36 19.04 11.09 14.66
C ALA A 36 18.02 10.81 15.78
N MET A 37 17.18 11.80 16.11
CA MET A 37 16.07 11.60 17.07
C MET A 37 15.03 10.60 16.55
N GLU A 38 14.69 10.66 15.27
CA GLU A 38 13.75 9.74 14.62
C GLU A 38 14.29 8.29 14.64
N GLN A 39 15.57 8.10 14.30
CA GLN A 39 16.25 6.80 14.39
C GLN A 39 16.26 6.28 15.83
N LEU A 40 16.63 7.12 16.80
CA LEU A 40 16.66 6.72 18.21
C LEU A 40 15.28 6.31 18.72
N ALA A 41 14.23 7.05 18.37
CA ALA A 41 12.85 6.75 18.77
C ALA A 41 12.33 5.44 18.14
N LEU A 42 12.82 5.07 16.96
CA LEU A 42 12.41 3.88 16.23
C LEU A 42 13.29 2.66 16.50
N ARG A 43 14.43 2.84 17.19
CA ARG A 43 15.43 1.78 17.41
C ARG A 43 14.84 0.53 18.04
N ASP A 44 14.00 0.72 19.05
CA ASP A 44 13.38 -0.36 19.83
C ASP A 44 12.06 -0.87 19.23
N LEU A 45 11.68 -0.41 18.02
CA LEU A 45 10.44 -0.82 17.38
C LEU A 45 10.46 -2.31 17.03
N ALA A 46 9.67 -3.10 17.75
CA ALA A 46 9.40 -4.50 17.43
C ALA A 46 7.89 -4.73 17.37
N TYR A 47 7.49 -5.79 16.67
CA TYR A 47 6.10 -6.22 16.62
C TYR A 47 5.57 -6.51 18.03
N ALA A 48 4.32 -6.10 18.25
CA ALA A 48 3.62 -6.24 19.52
C ALA A 48 2.12 -6.51 19.29
N GLY A 49 1.47 -7.03 20.33
CA GLY A 49 0.04 -7.35 20.31
C GLY A 49 -0.27 -8.79 19.90
N SER A 50 -1.52 -9.19 20.12
CA SER A 50 -2.02 -10.55 19.89
C SER A 50 -2.25 -10.90 18.41
N ARG A 51 -2.17 -9.91 17.50
CA ARG A 51 -2.35 -10.12 16.06
C ARG A 51 -1.22 -10.90 15.41
N PHE A 52 -0.05 -10.98 16.06
CA PHE A 52 1.12 -11.67 15.52
C PHE A 52 1.36 -13.00 16.24
N PRO A 53 1.59 -14.11 15.51
CA PRO A 53 2.03 -15.37 16.10
C PRO A 53 3.31 -15.22 16.95
N ALA A 54 3.48 -16.10 17.94
CA ALA A 54 4.60 -16.03 18.87
C ALA A 54 5.98 -16.09 18.19
N HIS A 55 6.13 -16.87 17.12
CA HIS A 55 7.40 -16.97 16.38
C HIS A 55 7.71 -15.67 15.61
N VAL A 56 6.70 -15.02 15.00
CA VAL A 56 6.83 -13.70 14.36
C VAL A 56 7.29 -12.64 15.37
N LEU A 57 6.71 -12.67 16.58
CA LEU A 57 7.12 -11.78 17.67
C LEU A 57 8.54 -12.07 18.18
N ALA A 58 8.97 -13.33 18.17
CA ALA A 58 10.32 -13.72 18.56
C ALA A 58 11.35 -13.23 17.54
N ASP A 59 11.11 -13.45 16.25
CA ASP A 59 11.99 -12.99 15.16
C ASP A 59 12.13 -11.46 15.19
N SER A 60 11.02 -10.74 15.33
CA SER A 60 11.05 -9.27 15.42
C SER A 60 11.83 -8.75 16.63
N ARG A 61 11.86 -9.47 17.77
CA ARG A 61 12.66 -9.09 18.94
C ARG A 61 14.12 -9.45 18.77
N ASN A 62 14.41 -10.60 18.15
CA ASN A 62 15.77 -11.02 17.84
C ASN A 62 16.49 -9.99 16.94
N ALA A 63 15.75 -9.38 16.01
CA ALA A 63 16.25 -8.30 15.16
C ALA A 63 16.80 -7.09 15.94
N LEU A 64 16.28 -6.80 17.15
CA LEU A 64 16.81 -5.72 18.00
C LEU A 64 18.24 -6.00 18.48
N VAL A 65 18.63 -7.27 18.55
CA VAL A 65 19.95 -7.71 19.03
C VAL A 65 20.92 -7.88 17.87
N THR A 66 20.47 -8.51 16.78
CA THR A 66 21.32 -8.82 15.62
C THR A 66 21.53 -7.61 14.70
N HIS A 67 20.54 -6.72 14.63
CA HIS A 67 20.54 -5.53 13.79
C HIS A 67 20.05 -4.31 14.61
N PRO A 68 20.88 -3.87 15.58
CA PRO A 68 20.47 -2.89 16.59
C PRO A 68 20.34 -1.47 16.04
N ASP A 69 20.89 -1.19 14.86
CA ASP A 69 20.84 0.13 14.24
C ASP A 69 19.70 0.21 13.23
N VAL A 70 19.26 1.43 12.93
CA VAL A 70 18.13 1.67 12.03
C VAL A 70 18.46 2.77 11.02
N LEU A 71 18.17 2.49 9.75
CA LEU A 71 18.15 3.48 8.69
C LEU A 71 16.70 3.85 8.39
N VAL A 72 16.39 5.14 8.49
CA VAL A 72 15.06 5.67 8.17
C VAL A 72 15.03 6.05 6.69
N LEU A 73 14.13 5.40 5.96
CA LEU A 73 13.98 5.60 4.52
C LEU A 73 13.21 6.90 4.20
N PRO A 74 13.29 7.38 2.94
CA PRO A 74 12.42 8.42 2.44
C PRO A 74 10.95 8.13 2.77
N ALA A 75 10.23 9.19 3.14
CA ALA A 75 8.82 9.06 3.49
C ALA A 75 8.01 8.66 2.27
N THR A 76 7.01 7.82 2.52
CA THR A 76 6.00 7.44 1.54
C THR A 76 4.63 7.87 2.03
N PHE A 77 3.62 7.66 1.19
CA PHE A 77 2.24 7.98 1.49
C PHE A 77 1.38 6.73 1.33
N ALA A 78 0.53 6.46 2.29
CA ALA A 78 -0.40 5.33 2.24
C ALA A 78 -1.82 5.83 2.47
N ILE A 79 -2.78 5.10 1.92
CA ILE A 79 -4.17 5.21 2.36
C ILE A 79 -4.23 4.49 3.71
N VAL A 80 -4.82 5.12 4.72
CA VAL A 80 -5.11 4.49 6.01
C VAL A 80 -6.60 4.58 6.28
N GLU A 81 -7.18 3.49 6.77
CA GLU A 81 -8.54 3.44 7.27
C GLU A 81 -8.56 3.48 8.80
N ARG A 82 -9.59 4.11 9.34
CA ARG A 82 -9.82 4.13 10.78
C ARG A 82 -10.63 2.90 11.19
N THR A 83 -10.03 2.05 12.00
CA THR A 83 -10.65 0.89 12.64
C THR A 83 -10.84 1.14 14.14
N ASP A 84 -11.54 0.24 14.84
CA ASP A 84 -11.66 0.26 16.31
C ASP A 84 -10.29 0.17 17.01
N SER A 85 -9.33 -0.51 16.36
CA SER A 85 -7.97 -0.70 16.86
C SER A 85 -7.00 0.43 16.53
N GLY A 86 -7.47 1.47 15.81
CA GLY A 86 -6.65 2.58 15.31
C GLY A 86 -6.57 2.61 13.80
N TRP A 87 -5.51 3.22 13.27
CA TRP A 87 -5.30 3.36 11.82
C TRP A 87 -4.63 2.13 11.24
N GLN A 88 -5.18 1.62 10.14
CA GLN A 88 -4.59 0.51 9.38
C GLN A 88 -4.34 0.92 7.93
N PRO A 89 -3.21 0.53 7.33
CA PRO A 89 -2.93 0.83 5.93
C PRO A 89 -3.87 0.03 5.01
N VAL A 90 -4.31 0.66 3.93
CA VAL A 90 -5.13 0.08 2.87
C VAL A 90 -4.33 0.12 1.58
N GLY A 91 -3.74 -1.01 1.22
CA GLY A 91 -2.90 -1.15 0.03
C GLY A 91 -1.44 -0.73 0.20
N ALA A 92 -0.75 -0.61 -0.93
CA ALA A 92 0.68 -0.33 -0.99
C ALA A 92 1.00 1.16 -0.74
N PRO A 93 2.23 1.48 -0.31
CA PRO A 93 2.68 2.87 -0.24
C PRO A 93 2.84 3.50 -1.64
N HIS A 94 2.89 4.82 -1.67
CA HIS A 94 3.06 5.66 -2.84
C HIS A 94 4.17 6.69 -2.62
N ALA A 95 4.85 7.11 -3.68
CA ALA A 95 5.93 8.10 -3.61
C ALA A 95 5.43 9.51 -3.26
N THR A 96 4.17 9.85 -3.60
CA THR A 96 3.59 11.17 -3.36
C THR A 96 2.21 11.08 -2.72
N ALA A 97 1.80 12.14 -2.01
CA ALA A 97 0.45 12.22 -1.45
C ALA A 97 -0.60 12.20 -2.56
N HIS A 98 -0.35 12.88 -3.68
CA HIS A 98 -1.25 12.88 -4.82
C HIS A 98 -1.40 11.49 -5.48
N ALA A 99 -0.31 10.73 -5.60
CA ALA A 99 -0.36 9.33 -6.05
C ALA A 99 -1.28 8.48 -5.16
N ALA A 100 -1.17 8.65 -3.83
CA ALA A 100 -2.07 7.99 -2.89
C ALA A 100 -3.53 8.45 -3.03
N ARG A 101 -3.80 9.73 -3.32
CA ARG A 101 -5.16 10.21 -3.62
C ARG A 101 -5.73 9.58 -4.90
N ARG A 102 -4.93 9.45 -5.96
CA ARG A 102 -5.37 8.75 -7.18
C ARG A 102 -5.68 7.28 -6.92
N SER A 103 -4.82 6.61 -6.15
CA SER A 103 -5.05 5.23 -5.70
C SER A 103 -6.35 5.10 -4.90
N LEU A 104 -6.64 6.04 -3.99
CA LEU A 104 -7.88 6.07 -3.22
C LEU A 104 -9.10 6.27 -4.13
N GLN A 105 -9.02 7.19 -5.09
CA GLN A 105 -10.10 7.37 -6.08
C GLN A 105 -10.33 6.12 -6.91
N PHE A 106 -9.26 5.46 -7.37
CA PHE A 106 -9.36 4.20 -8.09
C PHE A 106 -9.99 3.10 -7.21
N GLY A 107 -9.60 3.02 -5.93
CA GLY A 107 -10.21 2.13 -4.95
C GLY A 107 -11.71 2.36 -4.80
N LEU A 108 -12.12 3.61 -4.63
CA LEU A 108 -13.52 4.01 -4.50
C LEU A 108 -14.33 3.72 -5.77
N LEU A 109 -13.79 3.99 -6.96
CA LEU A 109 -14.57 3.88 -8.20
C LEU A 109 -14.52 2.50 -8.84
N TRP A 110 -13.47 1.71 -8.58
CA TRP A 110 -13.22 0.47 -9.32
C TRP A 110 -12.99 -0.74 -8.42
N THR A 111 -12.00 -0.68 -7.52
CA THR A 111 -11.55 -1.85 -6.74
C THR A 111 -12.59 -2.29 -5.71
N TRP A 112 -12.95 -1.39 -4.79
CA TRP A 112 -13.82 -1.75 -3.67
C TRP A 112 -15.26 -2.09 -4.08
N PRO A 113 -15.89 -1.39 -5.05
CA PRO A 113 -17.17 -1.86 -5.59
C PRO A 113 -17.16 -3.33 -6.03
N ARG A 114 -16.07 -3.81 -6.64
CA ARG A 114 -15.93 -5.21 -7.05
C ARG A 114 -15.62 -6.12 -5.88
N THR A 115 -14.68 -5.75 -5.02
CA THR A 115 -14.34 -6.53 -3.82
C THR A 115 -15.54 -6.70 -2.88
N HIS A 116 -16.44 -5.72 -2.83
CA HIS A 116 -17.67 -5.78 -2.03
C HIS A 116 -18.88 -6.37 -2.77
N GLY A 117 -18.70 -6.83 -4.02
CA GLY A 117 -19.75 -7.51 -4.79
C GLY A 117 -20.83 -6.60 -5.38
N LEU A 118 -20.65 -5.27 -5.36
CA LEU A 118 -21.59 -4.31 -5.95
C LEU A 118 -21.49 -4.25 -7.47
N ILE A 119 -20.32 -4.58 -8.02
CA ILE A 119 -20.07 -4.73 -9.45
C ILE A 119 -19.43 -6.13 -9.65
N PRO A 120 -19.97 -6.99 -10.54
CA PRO A 120 -19.34 -8.27 -10.86
C PRO A 120 -17.90 -8.09 -11.37
N PHE A 121 -17.00 -9.01 -11.05
CA PHE A 121 -15.62 -8.97 -11.56
C PHE A 121 -15.55 -9.19 -13.08
N GLU A 122 -16.54 -9.90 -13.61
CA GLU A 122 -16.72 -10.25 -15.01
C GLU A 122 -17.41 -9.15 -15.83
N ALA A 123 -17.88 -8.09 -15.16
CA ALA A 123 -18.40 -6.90 -15.84
C ALA A 123 -17.30 -6.23 -16.69
N ASP A 124 -17.70 -5.39 -17.63
CA ASP A 124 -16.76 -4.64 -18.46
C ASP A 124 -15.68 -3.97 -17.57
N PRO A 125 -14.38 -4.13 -17.88
CA PRO A 125 -13.29 -3.55 -17.07
C PRO A 125 -13.36 -2.03 -16.93
N HIS A 126 -14.05 -1.34 -17.84
CA HIS A 126 -14.28 0.10 -17.80
C HIS A 126 -15.53 0.51 -17.00
N THR A 127 -16.33 -0.45 -16.54
CA THR A 127 -17.46 -0.18 -15.63
C THR A 127 -16.94 0.17 -14.24
N THR A 128 -17.37 1.32 -13.74
CA THR A 128 -16.98 1.90 -12.44
C THR A 128 -18.25 2.21 -11.64
N ALA A 129 -18.11 2.51 -10.35
CA ALA A 129 -19.20 3.02 -9.53
C ALA A 129 -19.92 4.23 -10.16
N ARG A 130 -19.22 5.01 -10.99
CA ARG A 130 -19.79 6.18 -11.68
C ARG A 130 -20.52 5.83 -12.98
N THR A 131 -20.11 4.78 -13.66
CA THR A 131 -20.60 4.43 -15.00
C THR A 131 -21.55 3.24 -15.01
N ALA A 132 -21.62 2.48 -13.92
CA ALA A 132 -22.50 1.33 -13.77
C ALA A 132 -23.98 1.70 -14.00
N THR A 133 -24.70 0.79 -14.63
CA THR A 133 -26.11 0.96 -14.99
C THR A 133 -26.96 -0.21 -14.50
N GLU A 134 -28.30 -0.07 -14.52
CA GLU A 134 -29.24 -1.14 -14.14
C GLU A 134 -29.14 -2.39 -15.03
N LYS A 135 -28.44 -2.31 -16.17
CA LYS A 135 -28.17 -3.47 -17.03
C LYS A 135 -27.07 -4.38 -16.46
N GLU A 136 -26.20 -3.83 -15.63
CA GLU A 136 -24.99 -4.49 -15.13
C GLU A 136 -25.11 -4.85 -13.65
N VAL A 137 -25.84 -4.04 -12.89
CA VAL A 137 -25.95 -4.13 -11.43
C VAL A 137 -27.38 -3.91 -10.97
N SER A 138 -27.74 -4.42 -9.79
CA SER A 138 -29.10 -4.25 -9.26
C SER A 138 -29.38 -2.79 -8.88
N ALA A 139 -30.67 -2.41 -8.83
CA ALA A 139 -31.07 -1.07 -8.38
C ALA A 139 -30.60 -0.76 -6.93
N ALA A 140 -30.54 -1.78 -6.07
CA ALA A 140 -30.01 -1.63 -4.71
C ALA A 140 -28.50 -1.35 -4.72
N ASP A 141 -27.75 -2.05 -5.58
CA ASP A 141 -26.30 -1.85 -5.71
C ASP A 141 -25.99 -0.47 -6.30
N LEU A 142 -26.76 0.01 -7.29
CA LEU A 142 -26.61 1.38 -7.80
C LEU A 142 -26.80 2.43 -6.71
N ALA A 143 -27.77 2.24 -5.82
CA ALA A 143 -27.98 3.13 -4.69
C ALA A 143 -26.77 3.12 -3.74
N ALA A 144 -26.15 1.96 -3.51
CA ALA A 144 -24.92 1.85 -2.72
C ALA A 144 -23.71 2.51 -3.42
N LEU A 145 -23.56 2.34 -4.74
CA LEU A 145 -22.48 2.95 -5.53
C LEU A 145 -22.50 4.48 -5.48
N ALA A 146 -23.66 5.10 -5.25
CA ALA A 146 -23.76 6.55 -5.10
C ALA A 146 -22.89 7.09 -3.94
N ALA A 147 -22.72 6.33 -2.85
CA ALA A 147 -21.84 6.72 -1.73
C ALA A 147 -20.36 6.72 -2.15
N TYR A 148 -19.94 5.74 -2.95
CA TYR A 148 -18.58 5.67 -3.50
C TYR A 148 -18.30 6.83 -4.44
N VAL A 149 -19.26 7.16 -5.31
CA VAL A 149 -19.16 8.29 -6.23
C VAL A 149 -19.02 9.61 -5.46
N ALA A 150 -19.83 9.80 -4.42
CA ALA A 150 -19.78 11.00 -3.58
C ALA A 150 -18.44 11.14 -2.85
N ALA A 151 -17.91 10.06 -2.26
CA ALA A 151 -16.60 10.08 -1.61
C ALA A 151 -15.45 10.38 -2.60
N ALA A 152 -15.53 9.84 -3.83
CA ALA A 152 -14.57 10.13 -4.88
C ALA A 152 -14.64 11.59 -5.36
N ASP A 153 -15.84 12.18 -5.39
CA ASP A 153 -16.03 13.60 -5.73
C ASP A 153 -15.56 14.53 -4.60
N GLU A 154 -15.78 14.17 -3.33
CA GLU A 154 -15.22 14.88 -2.17
C GLU A 154 -13.69 14.97 -2.26
N LEU A 155 -13.03 13.87 -2.63
CA LEU A 155 -11.58 13.84 -2.79
C LEU A 155 -11.06 14.82 -3.87
N ARG A 156 -11.89 15.12 -4.88
CA ARG A 156 -11.57 16.06 -5.97
C ARG A 156 -12.04 17.49 -5.71
N ALA A 157 -12.82 17.73 -4.65
CA ALA A 157 -13.46 19.02 -4.41
C ALA A 157 -12.45 20.15 -4.16
N ALA A 158 -11.24 19.82 -3.70
CA ALA A 158 -10.12 20.74 -3.59
C ALA A 158 -8.78 20.04 -3.86
N PRO A 159 -7.71 20.77 -4.24
CA PRO A 159 -6.44 20.17 -4.67
C PRO A 159 -5.74 19.25 -3.64
N ARG A 160 -6.09 19.33 -2.35
CA ARG A 160 -5.35 18.69 -1.26
C ARG A 160 -6.25 18.04 -0.20
N VAL A 161 -7.43 17.55 -0.60
CA VAL A 161 -8.26 16.75 0.30
C VAL A 161 -7.53 15.45 0.62
N ASN A 162 -7.26 15.21 1.90
CA ASN A 162 -6.52 14.04 2.37
C ASN A 162 -7.38 13.11 3.22
N ARG A 163 -8.68 13.39 3.36
CA ARG A 163 -9.58 12.62 4.19
C ARG A 163 -10.95 12.62 3.53
N VAL A 164 -11.54 11.44 3.43
CA VAL A 164 -12.91 11.22 2.94
C VAL A 164 -13.58 10.18 3.82
N ARG A 165 -14.91 10.13 3.73
CA ARG A 165 -15.70 9.14 4.46
C ARG A 165 -16.61 8.41 3.49
N LEU A 166 -16.62 7.09 3.61
CA LEU A 166 -17.54 6.20 2.92
C LEU A 166 -18.32 5.48 4.02
N ASP A 167 -19.62 5.74 4.09
CA ASP A 167 -20.49 5.30 5.19
C ASP A 167 -19.89 5.69 6.56
N ASP A 168 -19.61 4.70 7.43
CA ASP A 168 -19.01 4.89 8.75
C ASP A 168 -17.46 4.81 8.74
N THR A 169 -16.86 4.49 7.59
CA THR A 169 -15.42 4.31 7.46
C THR A 169 -14.74 5.61 7.03
N VAL A 170 -13.70 6.00 7.77
CA VAL A 170 -12.87 7.15 7.43
C VAL A 170 -11.58 6.67 6.77
N TYR A 171 -11.33 7.16 5.56
CA TYR A 171 -10.06 6.99 4.85
C TYR A 171 -9.25 8.27 4.89
N GLN A 172 -7.94 8.15 5.07
CA GLN A 172 -7.04 9.28 5.14
C GLN A 172 -5.71 8.97 4.42
N ILE A 173 -5.12 9.98 3.79
CA ILE A 173 -3.76 9.92 3.27
C ILE A 173 -2.79 10.15 4.44
N GLY A 174 -2.09 9.09 4.83
CA GLY A 174 -1.08 9.10 5.87
C GLY A 174 0.33 9.21 5.29
N ARG A 175 1.17 10.06 5.88
CA ARG A 175 2.61 10.06 5.61
C ARG A 175 3.25 8.97 6.46
N THR A 176 3.90 8.01 5.83
CA THR A 176 4.50 6.85 6.48
C THR A 176 6.02 6.92 6.42
N ARG A 177 6.66 6.45 7.50
CA ARG A 177 8.10 6.22 7.55
C ARG A 177 8.36 4.73 7.50
N ARG A 178 9.34 4.37 6.70
CA ARG A 178 9.86 3.00 6.60
C ARG A 178 11.24 3.00 7.21
N LEU A 179 11.62 1.86 7.78
CA LEU A 179 12.94 1.66 8.36
C LEU A 179 13.51 0.34 7.89
N VAL A 180 14.83 0.30 7.80
CA VAL A 180 15.62 -0.92 7.60
C VAL A 180 16.50 -1.09 8.82
N ARG A 181 16.50 -2.28 9.41
CA ARG A 181 17.41 -2.61 10.50
C ARG A 181 18.78 -2.94 9.94
N TRP A 182 19.81 -2.55 10.66
CA TRP A 182 21.20 -2.70 10.24
C TRP A 182 22.05 -3.28 11.38
N GLY A 183 22.94 -4.19 11.02
CA GLY A 183 23.91 -4.82 11.90
C GLY A 183 25.31 -4.80 11.29
N PRO A 184 26.31 -5.39 11.97
CA PRO A 184 27.70 -5.41 11.50
C PRO A 184 27.87 -6.00 10.09
N ASP A 185 27.01 -6.96 9.73
CA ASP A 185 27.06 -7.66 8.45
C ASP A 185 26.16 -7.03 7.36
N GLY A 186 25.50 -5.89 7.66
CA GLY A 186 24.65 -5.18 6.72
C GLY A 186 23.16 -5.11 7.13
N PRO A 187 22.23 -4.96 6.17
CA PRO A 187 20.80 -4.87 6.46
C PRO A 187 20.24 -6.21 6.94
N GLU A 188 19.19 -6.15 7.75
CA GLU A 188 18.46 -7.34 8.20
C GLU A 188 17.97 -8.16 6.98
N PRO A 189 18.31 -9.46 6.86
CA PRO A 189 17.79 -10.32 5.82
C PRO A 189 16.31 -10.68 6.08
N PRO A 190 15.59 -11.25 5.08
CA PRO A 190 14.28 -11.82 5.32
C PRO A 190 14.27 -12.76 6.52
N ARG A 191 13.30 -12.60 7.42
CA ARG A 191 13.21 -13.39 8.65
C ARG A 191 12.76 -14.82 8.34
N PRO A 192 13.09 -15.79 9.20
CA PRO A 192 12.48 -17.12 9.12
C PRO A 192 10.94 -17.09 9.09
N SER A 193 10.32 -16.13 9.78
CA SER A 193 8.88 -15.89 9.73
C SER A 193 8.35 -15.31 8.42
N ASP A 194 9.20 -14.76 7.56
CA ASP A 194 8.81 -14.11 6.30
C ASP A 194 8.65 -15.18 5.21
N VAL A 195 7.65 -16.04 5.38
CA VAL A 195 7.32 -17.10 4.43
C VAL A 195 6.56 -16.55 3.23
N ALA A 196 6.92 -17.00 2.03
CA ALA A 196 6.14 -16.72 0.83
C ALA A 196 4.76 -17.38 0.95
N GLY A 197 3.69 -16.61 0.79
CA GLY A 197 2.31 -17.12 0.78
C GLY A 197 1.88 -17.76 -0.54
N HIS A 198 2.75 -17.75 -1.56
CA HIS A 198 2.53 -18.38 -2.85
C HIS A 198 3.35 -19.66 -2.90
N ASP A 199 2.71 -20.76 -3.31
CA ASP A 199 3.44 -21.98 -3.65
C ASP A 199 4.40 -21.70 -4.82
N PRO A 200 5.49 -22.47 -4.95
CA PRO A 200 6.40 -22.32 -6.07
C PRO A 200 5.65 -22.44 -7.40
N GLU A 201 5.52 -21.33 -8.12
CA GLU A 201 4.92 -21.33 -9.43
C GLU A 201 5.91 -21.89 -10.47
N ARG A 202 5.38 -22.57 -11.47
CA ARG A 202 6.18 -23.17 -12.52
C ARG A 202 6.75 -22.07 -13.43
N MET A 203 8.00 -21.68 -13.22
CA MET A 203 8.66 -20.64 -14.05
C MET A 203 8.90 -21.08 -15.50
N HIS A 204 8.94 -22.38 -15.75
CA HIS A 204 9.19 -22.94 -17.08
C HIS A 204 8.04 -23.83 -17.53
N LEU A 205 7.49 -23.50 -18.70
CA LEU A 205 6.60 -24.38 -19.44
C LEU A 205 7.30 -25.72 -19.69
N VAL A 206 6.57 -26.82 -19.57
CA VAL A 206 7.12 -28.13 -19.94
C VAL A 206 7.21 -28.18 -21.44
N MET A 207 8.38 -28.56 -21.94
CA MET A 207 8.57 -28.84 -23.35
C MET A 207 8.86 -30.33 -23.54
N ASP A 208 8.42 -30.88 -24.67
CA ASP A 208 8.92 -32.19 -25.12
C ASP A 208 10.36 -32.08 -25.65
N GLU A 209 10.94 -33.21 -26.06
CA GLU A 209 12.30 -33.29 -26.60
C GLU A 209 12.48 -32.47 -27.89
N ASP A 210 11.38 -32.14 -28.58
CA ASP A 210 11.34 -31.35 -29.80
C ASP A 210 11.11 -29.85 -29.54
N GLY A 211 10.95 -29.45 -28.28
CA GLY A 211 10.75 -28.05 -27.87
C GLY A 211 9.29 -27.57 -27.94
N ASN A 212 8.31 -28.46 -28.10
CA ASN A 212 6.90 -28.08 -28.08
C ASN A 212 6.39 -27.96 -26.64
N VAL A 213 5.71 -26.86 -26.34
CA VAL A 213 5.07 -26.63 -25.04
C VAL A 213 3.92 -27.63 -24.83
N LEU A 214 3.99 -28.38 -23.73
CA LEU A 214 2.91 -29.27 -23.31
C LEU A 214 1.80 -28.48 -22.58
N PRO A 215 0.53 -28.84 -22.78
CA PRO A 215 -0.59 -28.21 -22.09
C PRO A 215 -0.49 -28.41 -20.57
N GLU A 216 -0.90 -27.40 -19.80
CA GLU A 216 -0.95 -27.47 -18.34
C GLU A 216 -1.89 -28.60 -17.90
N SER A 217 -1.40 -29.44 -16.99
CA SER A 217 -2.12 -30.59 -16.40
C SER A 217 -2.64 -30.25 -15.02
#